data_AF-A0A918NMC7-F1
#
_entry.id   AF-A0A918NMC7-F1
#
_cell.length_a   1.000
_cell.length_b   1.000
_cell.length_c   1.000
_cell.angle_alpha   90.00
_cell.angle_beta   90.00
_cell.angle_gamma   90.00
#
_symmetry.space_group_name_H-M   'P 1'
#
loop_
_entity.id
_entity.type
_entity.pdbx_description
1 polymer ?
#
loop_
_entity_poly.entity_id
_entity_poly.type
_entity_poly.pdbx_seq_one_letter_code
_entity_poly.pdbx_strand_id
1 'polypeptide(L)'
;MALNGRVYDGFTGRGGQSIAYYPTTTYLLGFDQARGGSLLHGFNEWLTVRKGKHSSASWVAEVPKEAVPDFSFQSWLQLNRLTPEQNERAMECLYSLLTGFLRVRDNEQIMAEVYLKYQSLSLNAAD
;
A
#
# COMPACT_ATOMS: atom_id res chain seq x y z
N MET A 1 11.21 -10.68 43.27
CA MET A 1 10.50 -11.70 42.47
C MET A 1 9.81 -10.95 41.33
N ALA A 2 10.50 -10.83 40.18
CA ALA A 2 10.06 -10.01 39.05
C ALA A 2 9.46 -10.93 37.98
N LEU A 3 8.25 -10.62 37.53
CA LEU A 3 7.56 -11.36 36.47
C LEU A 3 8.16 -10.97 35.12
N ASN A 4 8.61 -11.99 34.40
CA ASN A 4 9.35 -11.93 33.15
C ASN A 4 8.62 -11.13 32.06
N GLY A 5 9.28 -10.08 31.57
CA GLY A 5 8.83 -9.24 30.48
C GLY A 5 8.79 -9.97 29.13
N ARG A 6 7.60 -10.45 28.75
CA ARG A 6 7.28 -10.72 27.35
C ARG A 6 6.69 -9.45 26.75
N VAL A 7 7.56 -8.62 26.19
CA VAL A 7 7.16 -7.57 25.27
C VAL A 7 6.78 -8.26 23.95
N TYR A 8 5.60 -7.94 23.42
CA TYR A 8 5.14 -8.41 22.12
C TYR A 8 6.07 -7.90 21.02
N ASP A 9 6.93 -8.77 20.51
CA ASP A 9 7.92 -8.50 19.45
C ASP A 9 7.28 -8.54 18.04
N GLY A 10 6.05 -8.02 17.90
CA GLY A 10 5.22 -8.18 16.70
C GLY A 10 5.27 -7.02 15.71
N PHE A 11 5.69 -5.81 16.13
CA PHE A 11 5.57 -4.61 15.28
C PHE A 11 6.72 -3.61 15.38
N THR A 12 7.70 -3.84 16.25
CA THR A 12 8.85 -2.95 16.39
C THR A 12 10.12 -3.77 16.27
N GLY A 13 10.84 -3.63 15.16
CA GLY A 13 12.16 -4.23 15.00
C GLY A 13 13.06 -3.87 16.19
N ARG A 14 13.77 -4.88 16.70
CA ARG A 14 14.72 -4.79 17.81
C ARG A 14 15.66 -3.58 17.61
N GLY A 15 15.50 -2.52 18.43
CA GLY A 15 16.36 -1.33 18.40
C GLY A 15 15.67 0.01 18.12
N GLY A 16 14.34 0.10 18.12
CA GLY A 16 13.64 1.37 17.89
C GLY A 16 13.63 1.80 16.42
N GLN A 17 13.74 0.84 15.51
CA GLN A 17 13.63 1.10 14.07
C GLN A 17 12.18 1.39 13.68
N SER A 18 12.01 2.37 12.79
CA SER A 18 10.75 2.71 12.11
C SER A 18 10.06 1.45 11.59
N ILE A 19 8.73 1.41 11.67
CA ILE A 19 7.92 0.30 11.17
C ILE A 19 8.28 0.07 9.69
N ALA A 20 8.65 -1.18 9.34
CA ALA A 20 9.07 -1.50 7.98
C ALA A 20 7.87 -1.65 7.02
N TYR A 21 8.10 -1.29 5.76
CA TYR A 21 7.10 -1.28 4.70
C TYR A 21 6.53 -2.67 4.42
N TYR A 22 7.40 -3.68 4.29
CA TYR A 22 6.98 -5.06 4.04
C TYR A 22 6.05 -5.65 5.13
N PRO A 23 6.41 -5.63 6.44
CA PRO A 23 5.51 -6.14 7.46
C PRO A 23 4.22 -5.31 7.58
N THR A 24 4.26 -3.99 7.33
CA THR A 24 3.06 -3.15 7.31
C THR A 24 2.09 -3.57 6.21
N THR A 25 2.58 -3.72 4.99
CA THR A 25 1.73 -4.11 3.86
C THR A 25 1.20 -5.53 4.03
N THR A 26 2.02 -6.45 4.55
CA THR A 26 1.59 -7.80 4.92
C THR A 26 0.47 -7.78 5.95
N TYR A 27 0.61 -6.95 7.00
CA TYR A 27 -0.43 -6.78 8.01
C TYR A 27 -1.72 -6.21 7.41
N LEU A 28 -1.63 -5.16 6.59
CA LEU A 28 -2.80 -4.53 5.96
C LEU A 28 -3.57 -5.49 5.06
N LEU A 29 -2.87 -6.32 4.28
CA LEU A 29 -3.51 -7.35 3.45
C LEU A 29 -4.22 -8.39 4.30
N GLY A 30 -3.56 -8.88 5.36
CA GLY A 30 -4.17 -9.83 6.29
C GLY A 30 -5.38 -9.25 7.02
N PHE A 31 -5.29 -7.98 7.41
CA PHE A 31 -6.38 -7.28 8.09
C PHE A 31 -7.57 -7.01 7.15
N ASP A 32 -7.31 -6.58 5.92
CA ASP A 32 -8.35 -6.41 4.90
C ASP A 32 -9.04 -7.74 4.60
N GLN A 33 -8.26 -8.82 4.41
CA GLN A 33 -8.79 -10.17 4.21
C GLN A 33 -9.67 -10.64 5.38
N ALA A 34 -9.25 -10.39 6.62
CA ALA A 34 -10.03 -10.72 7.81
C ALA A 34 -11.36 -9.93 7.90
N ARG A 35 -11.45 -8.80 7.20
CA ARG A 35 -12.66 -7.98 7.06
C ARG A 35 -13.44 -8.25 5.75
N GLY A 36 -13.17 -9.37 5.09
CA GLY A 36 -13.84 -9.77 3.86
C GLY A 36 -13.38 -9.00 2.62
N GLY A 37 -12.18 -8.40 2.64
CA GLY A 37 -11.60 -7.67 1.51
C GLY A 37 -12.28 -6.33 1.21
N SER A 38 -13.03 -5.79 2.16
CA SER A 38 -13.86 -4.59 1.97
C SER A 38 -13.15 -3.28 2.34
N LEU A 39 -12.09 -3.34 3.14
CA LEU A 39 -11.43 -2.13 3.66
C LEU A 39 -10.65 -1.42 2.55
N LEU A 40 -9.93 -2.19 1.74
CA LEU A 40 -9.09 -1.70 0.64
C LEU A 40 -9.67 -2.01 -0.74
N HIS A 41 -10.95 -2.40 -0.80
CA HIS A 41 -11.66 -2.62 -2.05
C HIS A 41 -11.66 -1.33 -2.89
N GLY A 42 -11.20 -1.40 -4.15
CA GLY A 42 -11.10 -0.22 -5.02
C GLY A 42 -9.82 0.59 -4.88
N PHE A 43 -8.91 0.22 -3.97
CA PHE A 43 -7.69 1.01 -3.73
C PHE A 43 -6.72 0.98 -4.92
N ASN A 44 -6.56 -0.16 -5.59
CA ASN A 44 -5.71 -0.27 -6.79
C ASN A 44 -6.27 0.60 -7.92
N GLU A 45 -7.57 0.51 -8.17
CA GLU A 45 -8.27 1.25 -9.21
C GLU A 45 -8.16 2.75 -8.98
N TRP A 46 -8.35 3.19 -7.72
CA TRP A 46 -8.16 4.57 -7.32
C TRP A 46 -6.71 5.05 -7.56
N LEU A 47 -5.71 4.24 -7.24
CA LEU A 47 -4.30 4.57 -7.52
C LEU A 47 -4.02 4.67 -9.03
N THR A 48 -4.54 3.74 -9.82
CA THR A 48 -4.40 3.75 -11.28
C THR A 48 -5.00 5.01 -11.89
N VAL A 49 -6.22 5.38 -11.49
CA VAL A 49 -6.89 6.60 -11.97
C VAL A 49 -6.11 7.85 -11.56
N ARG A 50 -5.63 7.90 -10.32
CA ARG A 50 -4.80 9.03 -9.83
C ARG A 50 -3.52 9.19 -10.64
N LYS A 51 -2.88 8.08 -11.04
CA LYS A 51 -1.65 8.09 -11.86
C LYS A 51 -1.94 8.38 -13.34
N GLY A 52 -3.20 8.27 -13.78
CA GLY A 52 -3.59 8.43 -15.18
C GLY A 52 -2.99 7.39 -16.13
N LYS A 53 -2.42 6.31 -15.58
CA LYS A 53 -1.75 5.25 -16.34
C LYS A 53 -2.17 3.90 -15.80
N HIS A 54 -2.68 3.05 -16.68
CA HIS A 54 -3.03 1.68 -16.33
C HIS A 54 -1.79 0.90 -15.84
N SER A 55 -1.93 0.21 -14.71
CA SER A 55 -0.93 -0.71 -14.15
C SER A 55 -1.66 -1.91 -13.57
N SER A 56 -1.25 -3.12 -13.96
CA SER A 56 -1.74 -4.37 -13.38
C SER A 56 -1.01 -4.74 -12.08
N ALA A 57 -0.02 -3.94 -11.66
CA ALA A 57 0.72 -4.19 -10.44
C ALA A 57 -0.13 -3.84 -9.21
N SER A 58 0.02 -4.64 -8.14
CA SER A 58 -0.65 -4.36 -6.87
C SER A 58 -0.15 -3.05 -6.25
N TRP A 59 -0.99 -2.41 -5.43
CA TRP A 59 -0.63 -1.21 -4.67
C TRP A 59 0.65 -1.39 -3.87
N VAL A 60 0.92 -2.61 -3.39
CA VAL A 60 2.14 -2.95 -2.63
C VAL A 60 3.41 -2.77 -3.46
N ALA A 61 3.34 -3.00 -4.77
CA ALA A 61 4.44 -2.72 -5.69
C ALA A 61 4.43 -1.26 -6.17
N GLU A 62 3.26 -0.65 -6.28
CA GLU A 62 3.08 0.70 -6.85
C GLU A 62 3.45 1.82 -5.90
N VAL A 63 3.31 1.63 -4.59
CA VAL A 63 3.65 2.65 -3.58
C VAL A 63 5.17 2.90 -3.53
N PRO A 64 6.06 1.90 -3.44
CA PRO A 64 7.50 2.16 -3.43
C PRO A 64 8.00 2.72 -4.76
N LYS A 65 7.42 2.31 -5.90
CA LYS A 65 7.72 2.90 -7.21
C LYS A 65 7.39 4.40 -7.28
N GLU A 66 6.35 4.84 -6.57
CA GLU A 66 5.98 6.25 -6.50
C GLU A 66 6.85 7.02 -5.50
N ALA A 67 7.20 6.39 -4.38
CA ALA A 67 7.91 7.03 -3.27
C ALA A 67 9.42 7.14 -3.45
N VAL A 68 10.02 6.22 -4.20
CA VAL A 68 11.48 6.06 -4.29
C VAL A 68 11.93 6.20 -5.74
N PRO A 69 12.74 7.23 -6.05
CA PRO A 69 13.34 7.37 -7.38
C PRO A 69 14.11 6.11 -7.78
N ASP A 70 13.98 5.71 -9.04
CA ASP A 70 14.65 4.55 -9.64
C ASP A 70 14.32 3.19 -8.99
N PHE A 71 13.32 3.13 -8.10
CA PHE A 71 12.88 1.86 -7.55
C PHE A 71 12.13 1.04 -8.61
N SER A 72 12.75 -0.07 -8.99
CA SER A 72 12.13 -1.08 -9.84
C SER A 72 11.70 -2.28 -9.00
N PHE A 73 10.40 -2.52 -8.93
CA PHE A 73 9.84 -3.68 -8.24
C PHE A 73 10.06 -4.96 -9.05
N GLN A 74 10.83 -5.89 -8.47
CA GLN A 74 11.13 -7.19 -9.07
C GLN A 74 10.46 -8.35 -8.31
N SER A 75 10.32 -8.24 -6.99
CA SER A 75 9.68 -9.26 -6.16
C SER A 75 9.27 -8.72 -4.79
N TRP A 76 8.35 -9.43 -4.13
CA TRP A 76 7.95 -9.14 -2.74
C TRP A 76 9.12 -9.19 -1.76
N LEU A 77 10.09 -10.09 -1.98
CA LEU A 77 11.27 -10.20 -1.12
C LEU A 77 12.17 -8.95 -1.17
N GLN A 78 12.11 -8.17 -2.26
CA GLN A 78 12.83 -6.91 -2.37
C GLN A 78 12.33 -5.86 -1.38
N LEU A 79 11.05 -5.90 -1.00
CA LEU A 79 10.46 -4.97 -0.03
C LEU A 79 11.04 -5.15 1.37
N ASN A 80 11.58 -6.33 1.69
CA ASN A 80 12.34 -6.58 2.92
C ASN A 80 13.75 -5.98 2.91
N ARG A 81 14.21 -5.50 1.75
CA ARG A 81 15.57 -5.03 1.52
C ARG A 81 15.65 -3.54 1.18
N LEU A 82 14.56 -2.79 1.42
CA LEU A 82 14.59 -1.34 1.32
C LEU A 82 15.63 -0.78 2.29
N THR A 83 16.41 0.21 1.86
CA THR A 83 17.25 0.97 2.80
C THR A 83 16.35 1.72 3.81
N PRO A 84 16.88 2.14 4.98
CA PRO A 84 16.09 2.90 5.95
C PRO A 84 15.39 4.12 5.34
N GLU A 85 16.06 4.87 4.47
CA GLU A 85 15.53 6.06 3.81
C GLU A 85 14.44 5.71 2.78
N GLN A 86 14.64 4.62 2.02
CA GLN A 86 13.63 4.13 1.08
C GLN A 86 12.39 3.63 1.82
N ASN A 87 12.59 2.96 2.96
CA ASN A 87 11.51 2.48 3.81
C ASN A 87 10.69 3.63 4.38
N GLU A 88 11.35 4.66 4.91
CA GLU A 88 10.67 5.87 5.42
C GLU A 88 9.83 6.55 4.34
N ARG A 89 10.40 6.81 3.15
CA ARG A 89 9.67 7.40 2.02
C ARG A 89 8.48 6.54 1.60
N ALA A 90 8.66 5.23 1.50
CA ALA A 90 7.59 4.30 1.12
C ALA A 90 6.47 4.28 2.17
N MET A 91 6.79 4.38 3.46
CA MET A 91 5.82 4.44 4.55
C MET A 91 5.05 5.77 4.55
N GLU A 92 5.73 6.90 4.38
CA GLU A 92 5.08 8.22 4.27
C GLU A 92 4.12 8.26 3.07
N CYS A 93 4.57 7.75 1.92
CA CYS A 93 3.75 7.64 0.72
C CYS A 93 2.54 6.72 0.97
N LEU A 94 2.73 5.55 1.58
CA LEU A 94 1.65 4.63 1.93
C LEU A 94 0.59 5.31 2.80
N TYR A 95 0.99 5.98 3.87
CA TYR A 95 0.06 6.65 4.77
C TYR A 95 -0.69 7.79 4.07
N SER A 96 -0.01 8.58 3.25
CA SER A 96 -0.64 9.64 2.46
C SER A 96 -1.69 9.08 1.51
N LEU A 97 -1.36 8.02 0.78
CA LEU A 97 -2.27 7.36 -0.18
C LEU A 97 -3.46 6.70 0.51
N LEU A 98 -3.23 5.97 1.60
CA LEU A 98 -4.31 5.38 2.38
C LEU A 98 -5.24 6.45 2.96
N THR A 99 -4.69 7.54 3.49
CA THR A 99 -5.50 8.64 4.03
C THR A 99 -6.32 9.31 2.94
N GLY A 100 -5.74 9.53 1.75
CA GLY A 100 -6.45 10.07 0.59
C GLY A 100 -7.58 9.17 0.14
N PHE A 101 -7.33 7.87 0.02
CA PHE A 101 -8.32 6.89 -0.39
C PHE A 101 -9.46 6.74 0.64
N LEU A 102 -9.14 6.62 1.92
CA LEU A 102 -10.15 6.44 2.98
C LEU A 102 -11.11 7.64 3.10
N ARG A 103 -10.71 8.84 2.65
CA ARG A 103 -11.60 10.01 2.58
C ARG A 103 -12.66 9.93 1.49
N VAL A 104 -12.40 9.15 0.43
CA VAL A 104 -13.28 9.07 -0.74
C VAL A 104 -13.97 7.73 -0.89
N ARG A 105 -13.45 6.66 -0.27
CA ARG A 105 -13.96 5.29 -0.40
C ARG A 105 -15.46 5.17 -0.09
N ASP A 106 -15.92 5.87 0.94
CA ASP A 106 -17.31 5.77 1.39
C ASP A 106 -18.24 6.74 0.63
N ASN A 107 -17.71 7.48 -0.37
CA ASN A 107 -18.50 8.29 -1.29
C ASN A 107 -18.76 7.51 -2.58
N GLU A 108 -19.98 6.96 -2.68
CA GLU A 108 -20.40 6.11 -3.81
C GLU A 108 -20.26 6.80 -5.17
N GLN A 109 -20.56 8.10 -5.25
CA GLN A 109 -20.45 8.86 -6.49
C GLN A 109 -18.99 8.97 -6.94
N ILE A 110 -18.08 9.31 -6.02
CA ILE A 110 -16.65 9.41 -6.34
C ILE A 110 -16.11 8.05 -6.75
N MET A 111 -16.47 6.98 -6.03
CA MET A 111 -16.01 5.63 -6.38
C MET A 111 -16.56 5.15 -7.72
N ALA A 112 -17.82 5.45 -8.05
CA ALA A 112 -18.38 5.16 -9.37
C ALA A 112 -17.58 5.84 -10.49
N GLU A 113 -17.22 7.11 -10.32
CA GLU A 113 -16.37 7.83 -11.29
C GLU A 113 -14.97 7.21 -11.42
N VAL A 114 -14.38 6.77 -10.31
CA VAL A 114 -13.09 6.06 -10.31
C VAL A 114 -13.20 4.79 -11.15
N TYR A 115 -14.22 3.96 -10.96
CA TYR A 115 -14.36 2.72 -11.73
C TYR A 115 -14.57 2.98 -13.22
N LEU A 116 -15.36 4.00 -13.60
CA LEU A 116 -15.54 4.38 -15.00
C LEU A 116 -14.23 4.84 -15.67
N LYS A 117 -13.45 5.67 -14.96
CA LYS A 117 -12.13 6.11 -15.45
C LYS A 117 -11.13 4.98 -15.50
N TYR A 118 -11.18 4.05 -14.56
CA TYR A 118 -10.33 2.87 -14.57
C TYR A 118 -10.61 1.99 -15.78
N GLN A 119 -11.89 1.74 -16.09
CA GLN A 119 -12.28 0.98 -17.28
C GLN A 119 -11.80 1.63 -18.57
N SER A 120 -11.91 2.95 -18.71
CA SER A 120 -11.41 3.64 -19.91
C SER A 120 -9.88 3.54 -20.05
N LEU A 121 -9.15 3.67 -18.95
CA LEU A 121 -7.69 3.47 -18.94
C LEU A 121 -7.29 2.03 -19.29
N SER A 122 -8.05 1.04 -18.82
CA SER A 122 -7.81 -0.37 -19.13
C SER A 122 -8.06 -0.69 -20.61
N LEU A 123 -9.10 -0.10 -21.21
CA LEU A 123 -9.40 -0.29 -22.63
C LEU A 123 -8.30 0.31 -23.52
N ASN A 124 -7.89 1.55 -23.22
CA ASN A 124 -6.85 2.24 -24.00
C ASN A 124 -5.45 1.59 -23.90
N ALA A 125 -5.22 0.74 -22.89
CA ALA A 125 -3.95 0.01 -22.73
C ALA A 125 -3.93 -1.34 -23.46
N ALA A 126 -5.08 -1.77 -24.01
CA ALA A 126 -5.21 -3.01 -24.77
C ALA A 126 -5.04 -2.80 -26.30
N ASP A 127 -5.04 -1.54 -26.75
CA ASP A 127 -4.73 -1.10 -28.12
C ASP A 127 -3.23 -0.82 -28.31
#